data_AF-A0A7S1A474-F1
#
_entry.id   AF-A0A7S1A474-F1
#
_cell.length_a   1.000
_cell.length_b   1.000
_cell.length_c   1.000
_cell.angle_alpha   90.00
_cell.angle_beta   90.00
_cell.angle_gamma   90.00
#
_symmetry.space_group_name_H-M   'P 1'
#
loop_
_entity.id
_entity.type
_entity.pdbx_description
1 polymer ?
#
loop_
_entity_poly.entity_id
_entity_poly.type
_entity_poly.pdbx_seq_one_letter_code
_entity_poly.pdbx_strand_id
1 'polypeptide(L)'
;VIVTTSTQVSAGSWLCEAALWVKWTHVGTLTFSTYGEVVAINVQRFIQVAMQNRFIWRVTRIFASEFHERVTHCPLDTWPTDLQVPFTEFEDIVPSLPNDVTTKLGVLAVSSQLAETFNPAMVKTLQSIMGDVQDGKCTVIRRFGGQIQRIVSIAQAKVTGPRGLFLVQLASFKEDALQV
;
A
#
# COMPACT_ATOMS: atom_id res chain seq x y z
N VAL A 1 32.34 1.41 13.50
CA VAL A 1 31.65 0.91 14.71
C VAL A 1 30.26 0.50 14.29
N ILE A 2 29.89 -0.76 14.45
CA ILE A 2 28.52 -1.23 14.15
C ILE A 2 27.67 -0.84 15.35
N VAL A 3 26.64 -0.03 15.14
CA VAL A 3 25.69 0.35 16.19
C VAL A 3 24.59 -0.69 16.24
N THR A 4 24.44 -1.38 17.36
CA THR A 4 23.34 -2.32 17.58
C THR A 4 22.10 -1.56 18.01
N THR A 5 21.03 -1.65 17.22
CA THR A 5 19.70 -1.12 17.57
C THR A 5 18.81 -2.25 18.08
N SER A 6 17.95 -1.96 19.06
CA SER A 6 16.93 -2.90 19.55
C SER A 6 15.56 -2.24 19.44
N THR A 7 14.59 -2.99 18.91
CA THR A 7 13.21 -2.55 18.74
C THR A 7 12.29 -3.59 19.39
N GLN A 8 11.45 -3.14 20.31
CA GLN A 8 10.43 -3.99 20.92
C GLN A 8 9.27 -4.18 19.94
N VAL A 9 8.88 -5.43 19.71
CA VAL A 9 7.76 -5.80 18.84
C VAL A 9 6.61 -6.39 19.65
N SER A 10 5.38 -6.16 19.22
CA SER A 10 4.17 -6.69 19.85
C SER A 10 3.68 -7.96 19.16
N ALA A 11 2.84 -8.74 19.85
CA ALA A 11 2.17 -9.88 19.25
C ALA A 11 1.37 -9.46 18.01
N GLY A 12 1.48 -10.25 16.94
CA GLY A 12 0.87 -9.94 15.63
C GLY A 12 1.74 -9.09 14.70
N SER A 13 2.91 -8.63 15.14
CA SER A 13 3.87 -7.95 14.27
C SER A 13 4.42 -8.91 13.22
N TRP A 14 4.52 -8.42 11.98
CA TRP A 14 5.22 -9.13 10.90
C TRP A 14 6.73 -8.98 11.07
N LEU A 15 7.44 -10.08 10.84
CA LEU A 15 8.90 -10.13 10.86
C LEU A 15 9.36 -10.73 9.54
N CYS A 16 10.42 -10.17 8.96
CA CYS A 16 11.01 -10.58 7.69
C CYS A 16 9.99 -10.67 6.54
N GLU A 17 8.99 -9.78 6.48
CA GLU A 17 7.96 -9.80 5.42
C GLU A 17 8.60 -9.75 4.01
N ALA A 18 9.72 -9.04 3.88
CA ALA A 18 10.51 -8.98 2.65
C ALA A 18 10.85 -10.37 2.06
N ALA A 19 10.99 -11.40 2.91
CA ALA A 19 11.26 -12.77 2.48
C ALA A 19 10.09 -13.42 1.70
N LEU A 20 8.88 -12.87 1.78
CA LEU A 20 7.74 -13.30 0.95
C LEU A 20 7.88 -12.83 -0.50
N TRP A 21 8.51 -11.67 -0.71
CA TRP A 21 8.50 -10.95 -1.97
C TRP A 21 9.82 -11.06 -2.73
N VAL A 22 10.94 -11.14 -2.00
CA VAL A 22 12.29 -11.18 -2.57
C VAL A 22 13.18 -12.20 -1.85
N LYS A 23 14.34 -12.51 -2.45
CA LYS A 23 15.37 -13.32 -1.77
C LYS A 23 15.99 -12.50 -0.63
N TRP A 24 15.43 -12.63 0.56
CA TRP A 24 15.84 -11.89 1.75
C TRP A 24 16.79 -12.72 2.62
N THR A 25 17.81 -12.06 3.18
CA THR A 25 18.63 -12.59 4.27
C THR A 25 18.37 -11.72 5.48
N HIS A 26 17.96 -12.33 6.59
CA HIS A 26 17.63 -11.57 7.80
C HIS A 26 18.84 -10.75 8.28
N VAL A 27 18.58 -9.56 8.83
CA VAL A 27 19.61 -8.60 9.24
C VAL A 27 19.60 -8.33 10.75
N GLY A 28 18.66 -8.91 11.49
CA GLY A 28 18.51 -8.79 12.93
C GLY A 28 18.47 -10.13 13.65
N THR A 29 18.42 -10.06 14.98
CA THR A 29 18.20 -11.22 15.85
C THR A 29 16.93 -10.99 16.66
N LEU A 30 15.98 -11.92 16.56
CA LEU A 30 14.78 -11.90 17.38
C LEU A 30 15.09 -12.58 18.72
N THR A 31 14.86 -11.85 19.82
CA THR A 31 15.02 -12.37 21.18
C THR A 31 13.71 -12.28 21.94
N PHE A 32 13.42 -13.29 22.76
CA PHE A 32 12.24 -13.31 23.61
C PHE A 32 12.65 -13.11 25.08
N SER A 33 11.98 -12.18 25.77
CA SER A 33 12.13 -12.01 27.21
C SER A 33 11.33 -13.05 28.01
N THR A 34 10.32 -13.66 27.39
CA THR A 34 9.40 -14.63 27.97
C THR A 34 9.13 -15.77 26.98
N TYR A 35 8.28 -16.74 27.32
CA TYR A 35 7.78 -17.71 26.35
C TYR A 35 6.96 -17.00 25.26
N GLY A 36 7.14 -17.41 24.00
CA GLY A 36 6.42 -16.89 22.85
C GLY A 36 6.42 -17.90 21.72
N GLU A 37 5.44 -17.78 20.82
CA GLU A 37 5.29 -18.63 19.65
C GLU A 37 5.54 -17.80 18.39
N VAL A 38 6.20 -18.41 17.40
CA VAL A 38 6.42 -17.80 16.09
C VAL A 38 5.68 -18.61 15.05
N VAL A 39 4.88 -17.91 14.24
CA VAL A 39 4.23 -18.51 13.07
C VAL A 39 5.07 -18.17 11.85
N ALA A 40 5.60 -19.20 11.18
CA ALA A 40 6.38 -19.05 9.97
C ALA A 40 5.52 -19.40 8.74
N ILE A 41 5.66 -18.61 7.67
CA ILE A 41 5.01 -18.88 6.38
C ILE A 41 5.96 -19.68 5.50
N ASN A 42 5.47 -20.82 4.99
CA ASN A 42 6.17 -21.55 3.95
C ASN A 42 5.93 -20.85 2.59
N VAL A 43 6.93 -20.09 2.14
CA VAL A 43 6.85 -19.27 0.91
C VAL A 43 6.51 -20.10 -0.32
N GLN A 44 7.08 -21.31 -0.45
CA GLN A 44 6.82 -22.19 -1.59
C GLN A 44 5.35 -22.61 -1.64
N ARG A 45 4.77 -23.00 -0.50
CA ARG A 45 3.34 -23.34 -0.40
C ARG A 45 2.45 -22.12 -0.62
N PHE A 46 2.83 -20.96 -0.10
CA PHE A 46 2.10 -19.70 -0.34
C PHE A 46 2.00 -19.40 -1.84
N ILE A 47 3.11 -19.49 -2.57
CA ILE A 47 3.13 -19.30 -4.03
C ILE A 47 2.22 -20.32 -4.72
N GLN A 48 2.31 -21.60 -4.36
CA GLN A 48 1.46 -22.65 -4.94
C GLN A 48 -0.03 -22.35 -4.77
N VAL A 49 -0.45 -21.88 -3.59
CA VAL A 49 -1.84 -21.52 -3.31
C VAL A 49 -2.23 -20.25 -4.08
N ALA A 50 -1.39 -19.21 -4.09
CA ALA A 50 -1.66 -17.98 -4.82
C ALA A 50 -1.86 -18.23 -6.32
N MET A 51 -1.08 -19.15 -6.91
CA MET A 51 -1.18 -19.56 -8.31
C MET A 51 -2.53 -20.21 -8.68
N GLN A 52 -3.29 -20.75 -7.72
CA GLN A 52 -4.60 -21.35 -7.98
C GLN A 52 -5.67 -20.31 -8.36
N ASN A 53 -5.47 -19.05 -8.00
CA ASN A 53 -6.35 -17.95 -8.38
C ASN A 53 -5.59 -16.96 -9.29
N ARG A 54 -6.01 -16.89 -10.56
CA ARG A 54 -5.35 -16.05 -11.58
C ARG A 54 -5.21 -14.58 -11.17
N PHE A 55 -6.22 -14.02 -10.49
CA PHE A 55 -6.17 -12.62 -10.08
C PHE A 55 -5.24 -12.41 -8.88
N ILE A 56 -5.34 -13.25 -7.85
CA ILE A 56 -4.43 -13.21 -6.69
C ILE A 56 -2.99 -13.36 -7.17
N TRP A 57 -2.70 -14.36 -8.01
CA TRP A 57 -1.36 -14.55 -8.56
C TRP A 57 -0.84 -13.33 -9.33
N ARG A 58 -1.70 -12.70 -10.13
CA ARG A 58 -1.33 -11.49 -10.87
C ARG A 58 -0.98 -10.35 -9.92
N VAL A 59 -1.82 -10.08 -8.91
CA VAL A 59 -1.56 -9.05 -7.90
C VAL A 59 -0.24 -9.35 -7.17
N THR A 60 -0.07 -10.58 -6.69
CA THR A 60 1.14 -11.02 -5.98
C THR A 60 2.41 -10.80 -6.80
N ARG A 61 2.41 -11.17 -8.08
CA ARG A 61 3.59 -10.96 -8.95
C ARG A 61 3.95 -9.50 -9.13
N ILE A 62 2.95 -8.66 -9.39
CA ILE A 62 3.18 -7.22 -9.62
C ILE A 62 3.63 -6.57 -8.31
N PHE A 63 2.95 -6.87 -7.21
CA PHE A 63 3.34 -6.39 -5.88
C PHE A 63 4.78 -6.79 -5.53
N ALA A 64 5.16 -8.05 -5.75
CA ALA A 64 6.53 -8.50 -5.50
C ALA A 64 7.57 -7.78 -6.38
N SER A 65 7.23 -7.49 -7.65
CA SER A 65 8.08 -6.70 -8.55
C SER A 65 8.30 -5.28 -8.03
N GLU A 66 7.21 -4.62 -7.62
CA GLU A 66 7.20 -3.27 -7.06
C GLU A 66 7.94 -3.18 -5.71
N PHE A 67 7.79 -4.21 -4.88
CA PHE A 67 8.52 -4.35 -3.61
C PHE A 67 10.02 -4.49 -3.88
N HIS A 68 10.40 -5.38 -4.80
CA HIS A 68 11.79 -5.57 -5.20
C HIS A 68 12.44 -4.28 -5.71
N GLU A 69 11.75 -3.55 -6.59
CA GLU A 69 12.23 -2.28 -7.11
C GLU A 69 12.56 -1.29 -5.98
N ARG A 70 11.65 -1.13 -5.02
CA ARG A 70 11.86 -0.24 -3.85
C ARG A 70 13.01 -0.69 -2.95
N VAL A 71 13.14 -2.00 -2.70
CA VAL A 71 14.28 -2.56 -1.94
C VAL A 71 15.61 -2.24 -2.63
N THR A 72 15.68 -2.40 -3.95
CA THR A 72 16.91 -2.16 -4.71
C THR A 72 17.28 -0.69 -4.88
N HIS A 73 16.31 0.22 -4.76
CA HIS A 73 16.49 1.67 -4.86
C HIS A 73 16.39 2.37 -3.50
N CYS A 74 16.53 1.64 -2.40
CA CYS A 74 16.40 2.19 -1.07
C CYS A 74 17.48 3.28 -0.82
N PRO A 75 17.12 4.45 -0.26
CA PRO A 75 18.09 5.50 0.05
C PRO A 75 19.22 5.02 0.97
N LEU A 76 20.45 5.53 0.75
CA LEU A 76 21.65 5.12 1.51
C LEU A 76 21.58 5.46 3.01
N ASP A 77 20.73 6.40 3.40
CA ASP A 77 20.49 6.80 4.78
C ASP A 77 19.41 5.96 5.49
N THR A 78 18.64 5.17 4.73
CA THR A 78 17.50 4.41 5.26
C THR A 78 17.63 2.95 4.84
N TRP A 79 18.42 2.18 5.60
CA TRP A 79 18.60 0.75 5.30
C TRP A 79 17.38 -0.07 5.69
N PRO A 80 16.92 -1.01 4.84
CA PRO A 80 15.83 -1.90 5.20
C PRO A 80 16.21 -2.82 6.37
N THR A 81 15.21 -3.19 7.17
CA THR A 81 15.35 -4.08 8.33
C THR A 81 14.39 -5.27 8.22
N ASP A 82 14.51 -6.23 9.13
CA ASP A 82 13.54 -7.33 9.23
C ASP A 82 12.14 -6.86 9.69
N LEU A 83 12.01 -5.64 10.21
CA LEU A 83 10.72 -5.10 10.67
C LEU A 83 10.07 -4.20 9.63
N GLN A 84 10.86 -3.50 8.84
CA GLN A 84 10.36 -2.51 7.91
C GLN A 84 11.32 -2.36 6.73
N VAL A 85 10.74 -2.33 5.54
CA VAL A 85 11.40 -1.87 4.33
C VAL A 85 10.77 -0.52 3.95
N PRO A 86 11.56 0.53 3.70
CA PRO A 86 11.02 1.85 3.39
C PRO A 86 10.14 1.84 2.13
N PHE A 87 8.99 2.53 2.23
CA PHE A 87 8.03 2.75 1.13
C PHE A 87 7.39 1.48 0.55
N THR A 88 7.45 0.35 1.26
CA THR A 88 6.87 -0.91 0.79
C THR A 88 5.59 -1.30 1.50
N GLU A 89 4.98 -0.40 2.27
CA GLU A 89 3.68 -0.67 2.86
C GLU A 89 2.63 -0.88 1.75
N PHE A 90 1.57 -1.61 2.07
CA PHE A 90 0.51 -1.89 1.09
C PHE A 90 -0.07 -0.61 0.48
N GLU A 91 -0.21 0.44 1.29
CA GLU A 91 -0.70 1.76 0.86
C GLU A 91 0.30 2.55 0.01
N ASP A 92 1.59 2.23 0.06
CA ASP A 92 2.64 2.83 -0.77
C ASP A 92 2.79 2.11 -2.12
N ILE A 93 2.62 0.79 -2.12
CA ILE A 93 2.77 -0.05 -3.33
C ILE A 93 1.53 -0.04 -4.20
N VAL A 94 0.34 -0.19 -3.61
CA VAL A 94 -0.88 -0.34 -4.41
C VAL A 94 -1.09 0.81 -5.40
N PRO A 95 -0.85 2.09 -5.06
CA PRO A 95 -1.00 3.19 -6.01
C PRO A 95 -0.07 3.13 -7.23
N SER A 96 1.05 2.41 -7.18
CA SER A 96 1.96 2.24 -8.33
C SER A 96 1.63 1.03 -9.20
N LEU A 97 0.68 0.18 -8.79
CA LEU A 97 0.25 -0.96 -9.61
C LEU A 97 -0.51 -0.49 -10.86
N PRO A 98 -0.55 -1.31 -11.94
CA PRO A 98 -1.34 -1.00 -13.13
C PRO A 98 -2.81 -0.72 -12.82
N ASN A 99 -3.40 0.25 -13.53
CA ASN A 99 -4.77 0.71 -13.30
C ASN A 99 -5.80 -0.42 -13.28
N ASP A 100 -5.67 -1.42 -14.15
CA ASP A 100 -6.63 -2.53 -14.18
C ASP A 100 -6.57 -3.41 -12.91
N VAL A 101 -5.41 -3.44 -12.25
CA VAL A 101 -5.21 -4.13 -10.97
C VAL A 101 -5.74 -3.29 -9.81
N THR A 102 -5.40 -1.99 -9.74
CA THR A 102 -5.84 -1.09 -8.67
C THR A 102 -7.35 -0.89 -8.69
N THR A 103 -7.95 -0.67 -9.87
CA THR A 103 -9.40 -0.59 -10.03
C THR A 103 -10.08 -1.87 -9.54
N LYS A 104 -9.56 -3.05 -9.90
CA LYS A 104 -10.17 -4.31 -9.47
C LYS A 104 -10.02 -4.56 -7.96
N LEU A 105 -8.87 -4.22 -7.37
CA LEU A 105 -8.70 -4.25 -5.91
C LEU A 105 -9.67 -3.29 -5.21
N GLY A 106 -9.82 -2.07 -5.72
CA GLY A 106 -10.76 -1.09 -5.19
C GLY A 106 -12.21 -1.52 -5.29
N VAL A 107 -12.63 -2.09 -6.43
CA VAL A 107 -13.98 -2.64 -6.61
C VAL A 107 -14.25 -3.76 -5.60
N LEU A 108 -13.29 -4.65 -5.37
CA LEU A 108 -13.44 -5.72 -4.37
C LEU A 108 -13.53 -5.17 -2.94
N ALA A 109 -12.70 -4.18 -2.59
CA ALA A 109 -12.73 -3.53 -1.28
C ALA A 109 -14.09 -2.85 -1.00
N VAL A 110 -14.60 -2.08 -1.96
CA VAL A 110 -15.89 -1.39 -1.83
C VAL A 110 -17.05 -2.39 -1.83
N SER A 111 -17.00 -3.43 -2.68
CA SER A 111 -18.05 -4.46 -2.75
C SER A 111 -18.16 -5.25 -1.44
N SER A 112 -17.03 -5.59 -0.83
CA SER A 112 -17.02 -6.25 0.49
C SER A 112 -17.65 -5.35 1.56
N GLN A 113 -17.32 -4.06 1.57
CA GLN A 113 -17.89 -3.12 2.54
C GLN A 113 -19.39 -2.87 2.31
N LEU A 114 -19.83 -2.86 1.06
CA LEU A 114 -21.25 -2.76 0.69
C LEU A 114 -22.05 -3.97 1.20
N ALA A 115 -21.49 -5.18 1.09
CA ALA A 115 -22.13 -6.40 1.57
C ALA A 115 -22.29 -6.45 3.11
N GLU A 116 -21.44 -5.71 3.83
CA GLU A 116 -21.41 -5.70 5.30
C GLU A 116 -22.21 -4.54 5.92
N THR A 117 -22.70 -3.57 5.11
CA THR A 117 -23.37 -2.36 5.63
C THR A 117 -24.87 -2.32 5.34
N PHE A 118 -25.66 -1.91 6.33
CA PHE A 118 -27.12 -1.71 6.20
C PHE A 118 -27.52 -0.23 6.24
N ASN A 119 -26.57 0.70 6.43
CA ASN A 119 -26.86 2.12 6.52
C ASN A 119 -27.07 2.72 5.12
N PRO A 120 -28.27 3.22 4.75
CA PRO A 120 -28.54 3.71 3.40
C PRO A 120 -27.66 4.89 2.96
N ALA A 121 -27.30 5.77 3.89
CA ALA A 121 -26.42 6.89 3.61
C ALA A 121 -25.00 6.39 3.28
N MET A 122 -24.51 5.40 4.02
CA MET A 122 -23.23 4.76 3.75
C MET A 122 -23.24 4.02 2.40
N VAL A 123 -24.33 3.30 2.10
CA VAL A 123 -24.49 2.60 0.80
C VAL A 123 -24.37 3.58 -0.36
N LYS A 124 -25.07 4.73 -0.29
CA LYS A 124 -24.99 5.77 -1.33
C LYS A 124 -23.56 6.30 -1.48
N THR A 125 -22.86 6.55 -0.37
CA THR A 125 -21.45 6.99 -0.38
C THR A 125 -20.55 5.93 -1.03
N LEU A 126 -20.68 4.67 -0.64
CA LEU A 126 -19.88 3.57 -1.21
C LEU A 126 -20.16 3.35 -2.70
N GLN A 127 -21.41 3.50 -3.15
CA GLN A 127 -21.76 3.48 -4.57
C GLN A 127 -21.11 4.63 -5.34
N SER A 128 -21.07 5.84 -4.76
CA SER A 128 -20.33 6.96 -5.36
C SER A 128 -18.83 6.68 -5.45
N ILE A 129 -18.24 6.12 -4.39
CA ILE A 129 -16.82 5.73 -4.38
C ILE A 129 -16.55 4.63 -5.41
N MET A 130 -17.47 3.66 -5.56
CA MET A 130 -17.36 2.61 -6.58
C MET A 130 -17.28 3.21 -7.99
N GLY A 131 -18.12 4.20 -8.29
CA GLY A 131 -18.07 4.93 -9.56
C GLY A 131 -16.72 5.61 -9.78
N ASP A 132 -16.18 6.29 -8.77
CA ASP A 132 -14.85 6.92 -8.86
C ASP A 132 -13.71 5.91 -9.09
N VAL A 133 -13.78 4.72 -8.47
CA VAL A 133 -12.80 3.65 -8.67
C VAL A 133 -12.88 3.07 -10.08
N GLN A 134 -14.09 2.86 -10.59
CA GLN A 134 -14.34 2.37 -11.95
C GLN A 134 -13.88 3.37 -13.02
N ASP A 135 -14.05 4.67 -12.76
CA ASP A 135 -13.57 5.75 -13.61
C ASP A 135 -12.05 5.98 -13.50
N GLY A 136 -11.35 5.25 -12.63
CA GLY A 136 -9.91 5.42 -12.38
C GLY A 136 -9.53 6.74 -11.68
N LYS A 137 -10.49 7.42 -11.04
CA LYS A 137 -10.28 8.70 -10.34
C LYS A 137 -9.62 8.51 -8.97
N CYS A 138 -9.82 7.37 -8.33
CA CYS A 138 -9.16 7.03 -7.08
C CYS A 138 -8.87 5.53 -6.97
N THR A 139 -7.92 5.21 -6.10
CA THR A 139 -7.69 3.84 -5.64
C THR A 139 -8.31 3.68 -4.27
N VAL A 140 -8.90 2.52 -3.99
CA VAL A 140 -9.46 2.21 -2.67
C VAL A 140 -8.82 0.93 -2.16
N ILE A 141 -8.39 0.95 -0.91
CA ILE A 141 -7.86 -0.21 -0.21
C ILE A 141 -8.66 -0.45 1.06
N ARG A 142 -8.65 -1.69 1.56
CA ARG A 142 -9.25 -2.05 2.85
C ARG A 142 -8.14 -2.24 3.88
N ARG A 143 -8.18 -1.48 4.97
CA ARG A 143 -7.24 -1.59 6.09
C ARG A 143 -7.61 -2.73 7.03
N PHE A 144 -6.65 -3.10 7.88
CA PHE A 144 -6.92 -3.90 9.07
C PHE A 144 -8.04 -3.25 9.90
N GLY A 145 -9.03 -4.05 10.34
CA GLY A 145 -10.24 -3.54 10.99
C GLY A 145 -11.39 -3.23 10.03
N GLY A 146 -11.22 -3.48 8.73
CA GLY A 146 -12.31 -3.48 7.75
C GLY A 146 -12.66 -2.10 7.17
N GLN A 147 -12.04 -1.02 7.66
CA GLN A 147 -12.22 0.33 7.13
C GLN A 147 -11.65 0.43 5.72
N ILE A 148 -12.37 1.13 4.83
CA ILE A 148 -11.85 1.47 3.51
C ILE A 148 -11.08 2.80 3.57
N GLN A 149 -9.97 2.87 2.84
CA GLN A 149 -9.19 4.09 2.66
C GLN A 149 -9.17 4.43 1.17
N ARG A 150 -9.48 5.69 0.86
CA ARG A 150 -9.41 6.23 -0.49
C ARG A 150 -8.06 6.93 -0.68
N ILE A 151 -7.33 6.52 -1.70
CA ILE A 151 -6.05 7.10 -2.12
C ILE A 151 -6.28 7.82 -3.44
N VAL A 152 -5.88 9.09 -3.48
CA VAL A 152 -5.93 9.93 -4.69
C VAL A 152 -4.51 10.32 -5.06
N SER A 153 -4.15 10.12 -6.33
CA SER A 153 -2.86 10.60 -6.84
C SER A 153 -2.96 12.08 -7.14
N ILE A 154 -2.10 12.88 -6.53
CA ILE A 154 -2.02 14.32 -6.74
C ILE A 154 -0.74 14.60 -7.51
N ALA A 155 -0.86 15.03 -8.77
CA ALA A 155 0.27 15.53 -9.53
C ALA A 155 0.44 17.03 -9.24
N GLN A 156 1.56 17.40 -8.62
CA GLN A 156 1.94 18.81 -8.48
C GLN A 156 2.92 19.19 -9.59
N ALA A 157 2.51 20.10 -10.47
CA ALA A 157 3.38 20.66 -11.50
C ALA A 157 3.91 22.03 -11.05
N LYS A 158 5.24 22.21 -11.05
CA LYS A 158 5.87 23.51 -10.85
C LYS A 158 6.25 24.11 -12.20
N VAL A 159 5.45 25.07 -12.66
CA VAL A 159 5.75 25.80 -13.91
C VAL A 159 6.66 26.97 -13.59
N THR A 160 7.89 26.94 -14.09
CA THR A 160 8.90 27.97 -13.83
C THR A 160 9.23 28.71 -15.14
N GLY A 161 9.18 30.04 -15.14
CA GLY A 161 9.57 30.86 -16.28
C GLY A 161 11.09 31.08 -16.38
N PRO A 162 11.59 31.71 -17.46
CA PRO A 162 13.03 31.95 -17.69
C PRO A 162 13.72 32.78 -16.59
N ARG A 163 12.93 33.52 -15.79
CA ARG A 163 13.40 34.36 -14.68
C ARG A 163 13.38 33.64 -13.32
N GLY A 164 13.07 32.35 -13.27
CA GLY A 164 12.96 31.59 -12.01
C GLY A 164 11.67 31.82 -11.22
N LEU A 165 10.75 32.65 -11.72
CA LEU A 165 9.41 32.82 -11.15
C LEU A 165 8.55 31.60 -11.46
N PHE A 166 7.73 31.16 -10.51
CA PHE A 166 6.78 30.07 -10.72
C PHE A 166 5.35 30.51 -10.44
N LEU A 167 4.40 29.91 -11.16
CA LEU A 167 2.97 30.14 -10.94
C LEU A 167 2.49 29.24 -9.80
N VAL A 168 1.69 29.82 -8.90
CA VAL A 168 0.99 29.09 -7.85
C VAL A 168 -0.50 29.20 -8.14
N GLN A 169 -1.19 28.06 -8.20
CA GLN A 169 -2.65 28.07 -8.21
C GLN A 169 -3.13 28.39 -6.79
N LEU A 170 -3.65 29.61 -6.58
CA LEU A 170 -4.15 30.06 -5.28
C LEU A 170 -5.60 29.65 -5.01
N ALA A 171 -6.36 29.34 -6.06
CA ALA A 171 -7.75 28.90 -5.97
C ALA A 171 -8.15 28.11 -7.23
N SER A 172 -9.21 27.33 -7.12
CA SER A 172 -9.91 26.73 -8.26
C SER A 172 -11.39 27.11 -8.20
N PHE A 173 -12.01 27.37 -9.34
CA PHE A 173 -13.45 27.62 -9.42
C PHE A 173 -14.16 26.34 -9.86
N LYS A 174 -15.19 25.93 -9.11
CA LYS A 174 -16.14 24.90 -9.53
C LYS A 174 -17.55 25.46 -9.39
N GLU A 175 -18.34 25.37 -10.46
CA GLU A 175 -19.76 25.79 -10.47
C GLU A 175 -19.96 27.22 -9.92
N ASP A 176 -19.16 28.17 -10.41
CA ASP A 176 -19.18 29.59 -9.99
C ASP A 176 -18.86 29.85 -8.51
N ALA A 177 -18.45 28.84 -7.75
CA ALA A 177 -17.94 28.99 -6.39
C ALA A 177 -16.41 28.99 -6.38
N LEU A 178 -15.83 30.01 -5.74
CA LEU A 178 -14.40 30.08 -5.42
C LEU A 178 -14.07 29.01 -4.36
N GLN A 179 -13.22 28.05 -4.71
CA GLN A 179 -12.57 27.16 -3.74
C GLN A 179 -11.13 27.65 -3.56
N VAL A 180 -10.86 28.25 -2.40
CA VAL A 180 -9.52 28.68 -1.99
C VAL A 180 -8.80 27.52 -1.32
#